data_AF-A0AAE9TKD7-F1
#
_entry.id   AF-A0AAE9TKD7-F1
#
_cell.length_a   1.000
_cell.length_b   1.000
_cell.length_c   1.000
_cell.angle_alpha   90.00
_cell.angle_beta   90.00
_cell.angle_gamma   90.00
#
_symmetry.space_group_name_H-M   'P 1'
#
loop_
_entity.id
_entity.type
_entity.pdbx_description
1 polymer ?
#
loop_
_entity_poly.entity_id
_entity_poly.type
_entity_poly.pdbx_seq_one_letter_code
_entity_poly.pdbx_strand_id
1 'polypeptide(L)'
;MGYKFTPAYFESLAQFQPFQEAVKFNGDVLVVHGTSDDIIPVDYAFLFQKIFWMRPEGRCDKEIIFQGDHTFSSGKERQRLIDRTLEWLDEQENIQRDWQHWMI
;
A
#
# COMPACT_ATOMS: atom_id res chain seq x y z
N MET A 1 17.05 14.20 21.59
CA MET A 1 16.92 15.28 20.58
C MET A 1 15.45 15.57 20.41
N GLY A 2 14.99 16.81 20.57
CA GLY A 2 13.58 17.16 20.43
C GLY A 2 13.44 18.42 19.59
N TYR A 3 12.96 18.27 18.36
CA TYR A 3 12.54 19.40 17.54
C TYR A 3 11.20 19.92 18.10
N LYS A 4 11.10 21.23 18.31
CA LYS A 4 9.82 21.87 18.68
C LYS A 4 9.08 22.21 17.40
N PHE A 5 8.00 21.51 17.14
CA PHE A 5 7.09 21.83 16.04
C PHE A 5 6.15 22.97 16.47
N THR A 6 5.84 23.88 15.53
CA THR A 6 4.84 24.94 15.75
C THR A 6 3.43 24.39 15.53
N PRO A 7 2.38 25.02 16.08
CA PRO A 7 1.00 24.62 15.82
C PRO A 7 0.66 24.48 14.33
N ALA A 8 1.19 25.38 13.50
CA ALA A 8 1.02 25.36 12.05
C ALA A 8 1.44 24.03 11.39
N TYR A 9 2.45 23.32 11.95
CA TYR A 9 2.84 22.00 11.45
C TYR A 9 1.75 20.95 11.72
N PHE A 10 1.15 20.94 12.92
CA PHE A 10 0.09 19.98 13.24
C PHE A 10 -1.22 20.31 12.51
N GLU A 11 -1.52 21.60 12.34
CA GLU A 11 -2.67 22.06 11.55
C GLU A 11 -2.58 21.64 10.09
N SER A 12 -1.39 21.63 9.49
CA SER A 12 -1.22 21.16 8.12
C SER A 12 -1.44 19.66 7.98
N LEU A 13 -1.05 18.85 8.98
CA LEU A 13 -1.28 17.40 8.98
C LEU A 13 -2.77 17.05 9.00
N ALA A 14 -3.60 17.82 9.72
CA ALA A 14 -5.03 17.57 9.84
C ALA A 14 -5.78 17.64 8.50
N GLN A 15 -5.20 18.34 7.51
CA GLN A 15 -5.78 18.49 6.18
C GLN A 15 -5.70 17.21 5.34
N PHE A 16 -4.83 16.27 5.71
CA PHE A 16 -4.64 15.03 4.98
C PHE A 16 -5.42 13.90 5.63
N GLN A 17 -6.37 13.32 4.87
CA GLN A 17 -7.20 12.21 5.31
C GLN A 17 -7.00 11.01 4.35
N PRO A 18 -5.93 10.20 4.52
CA PRO A 18 -5.54 9.18 3.55
C PRO A 18 -6.65 8.20 3.17
N PHE A 19 -7.50 7.81 4.12
CA PHE A 19 -8.64 6.94 3.87
C PHE A 19 -9.72 7.57 2.99
N GLN A 20 -9.95 8.88 3.12
CA GLN A 20 -10.90 9.62 2.27
C GLN A 20 -10.34 9.88 0.87
N GLU A 21 -9.02 9.94 0.71
CA GLU A 21 -8.39 10.07 -0.60
C GLU A 21 -8.28 8.72 -1.32
N ALA A 22 -8.03 7.63 -0.58
CA ALA A 22 -7.89 6.28 -1.13
C ALA A 22 -9.12 5.82 -1.94
N VAL A 23 -10.34 6.14 -1.49
CA VAL A 23 -11.59 5.78 -2.21
C VAL A 23 -11.71 6.46 -3.58
N LYS A 24 -10.98 7.54 -3.83
CA LYS A 24 -11.03 8.32 -5.08
C LYS A 24 -10.06 7.79 -6.14
N PHE A 25 -9.10 6.96 -5.75
CA PHE A 25 -8.19 6.32 -6.70
C PHE A 25 -8.89 5.11 -7.31
N ASN A 26 -9.00 5.02 -8.64
CA ASN A 26 -9.72 3.93 -9.32
C ASN A 26 -8.78 2.85 -9.89
N GLY A 27 -7.46 3.01 -9.76
CA GLY A 27 -6.50 2.04 -10.24
C GLY A 27 -6.40 0.81 -9.34
N ASP A 28 -5.75 -0.23 -9.85
CA ASP A 28 -5.38 -1.41 -9.09
C ASP A 28 -4.31 -1.05 -8.05
N VAL A 29 -4.38 -1.67 -6.86
CA VAL A 29 -3.52 -1.37 -5.72
C VAL A 29 -2.94 -2.64 -5.12
N LEU A 30 -1.64 -2.63 -4.83
CA LEU A 30 -0.99 -3.57 -3.91
C LEU A 30 -0.70 -2.87 -2.59
N VAL A 31 -1.20 -3.42 -1.48
CA VAL A 31 -0.86 -2.97 -0.12
C VAL A 31 0.11 -3.96 0.50
N VAL A 32 1.34 -3.55 0.81
CA VAL A 32 2.33 -4.41 1.49
C VAL A 32 2.70 -3.84 2.84
N HIS A 33 2.74 -4.67 3.89
CA HIS A 33 3.15 -4.22 5.23
C HIS A 33 3.84 -5.32 6.04
N GLY A 34 4.75 -4.93 6.93
CA GLY A 34 5.53 -5.84 7.76
C GLY A 34 4.94 -6.02 9.16
N THR A 35 4.96 -7.24 9.71
CA THR A 35 4.36 -7.49 11.03
C THR A 35 5.19 -6.94 12.21
N SER A 36 6.44 -6.57 11.96
CA SER A 36 7.38 -6.04 12.97
C SER A 36 7.61 -4.54 12.82
N ASP A 37 6.73 -3.83 12.10
CA ASP A 37 6.73 -2.37 12.08
C ASP A 37 6.27 -1.82 13.44
N ASP A 38 7.19 -1.18 14.15
CA ASP A 38 6.99 -0.59 15.48
C ASP A 38 6.53 0.88 15.41
N ILE A 39 6.50 1.48 14.22
CA ILE A 39 6.12 2.87 13.97
C ILE A 39 4.68 2.94 13.44
N ILE A 40 4.33 2.08 12.48
CA ILE A 40 3.02 2.02 11.84
C ILE A 40 2.43 0.61 12.05
N PRO A 41 1.32 0.47 12.79
CA PRO A 41 0.69 -0.82 13.02
C PRO A 41 0.24 -1.50 11.73
N VAL A 42 0.50 -2.81 11.62
CA VAL A 42 0.12 -3.64 10.47
C VAL A 42 -1.39 -3.62 10.17
N ASP A 43 -2.23 -3.34 11.15
CA ASP A 43 -3.68 -3.21 11.01
C ASP A 43 -4.09 -2.17 9.96
N TYR A 44 -3.26 -1.13 9.74
CA TYR A 44 -3.51 -0.13 8.70
C TYR A 44 -3.55 -0.74 7.29
N ALA A 45 -2.77 -1.79 7.03
CA ALA A 45 -2.83 -2.50 5.75
C ALA A 45 -4.20 -3.16 5.53
N PHE A 46 -4.80 -3.69 6.59
CA PHE A 46 -6.15 -4.27 6.54
C PHE A 46 -7.23 -3.20 6.35
N LEU A 47 -7.06 -2.04 7.00
CA LEU A 47 -7.97 -0.90 6.82
C LEU A 47 -7.94 -0.39 5.37
N PHE A 48 -6.75 -0.18 4.79
CA PHE A 48 -6.61 0.23 3.40
C PHE A 48 -7.21 -0.80 2.44
N GLN A 49 -6.93 -2.10 2.62
CA GLN A 49 -7.53 -3.14 1.80
C GLN A 49 -9.07 -3.08 1.82
N LYS A 50 -9.66 -2.95 3.01
CA LYS A 50 -11.11 -2.82 3.16
C LYS A 50 -11.65 -1.59 2.42
N ILE A 51 -10.96 -0.46 2.51
CA ILE A 51 -11.36 0.78 1.83
C ILE A 51 -11.29 0.61 0.31
N PHE A 52 -10.21 0.04 -0.22
CA PHE A 52 -10.06 -0.16 -1.65
C PHE A 52 -11.06 -1.18 -2.21
N TRP A 53 -11.50 -2.16 -1.42
CA TRP A 53 -12.58 -3.08 -1.79
C TRP A 53 -13.97 -2.44 -1.82
N MET A 54 -14.17 -1.29 -1.16
CA MET A 54 -15.45 -0.58 -1.23
C MET A 54 -15.61 0.25 -2.52
N ARG A 55 -14.56 0.34 -3.35
CA ARG A 55 -14.61 1.07 -4.61
C ARG A 55 -15.40 0.30 -5.67
N PRO A 56 -16.05 1.00 -6.62
CA PRO A 56 -16.73 0.35 -7.74
C PRO A 56 -15.76 -0.24 -8.77
N GLU A 57 -14.54 0.30 -8.85
CA GLU A 57 -13.51 -0.06 -9.83
C GLU A 57 -12.15 -0.25 -9.15
N GLY A 58 -11.28 -1.00 -9.83
CA GLY A 58 -9.95 -1.32 -9.36
C GLY A 58 -9.91 -2.48 -8.36
N ARG A 59 -8.85 -3.27 -8.44
CA ARG A 59 -8.55 -4.39 -7.56
C ARG A 59 -7.66 -3.93 -6.42
N CYS A 60 -7.70 -4.68 -5.33
CA CYS A 60 -6.78 -4.49 -4.22
C CYS A 60 -6.24 -5.83 -3.74
N ASP A 61 -4.94 -6.02 -3.95
CA ASP A 61 -4.15 -7.09 -3.39
C ASP A 61 -3.46 -6.62 -2.11
N LYS A 62 -3.14 -7.55 -1.23
CA LYS A 62 -2.43 -7.25 0.02
C LYS A 62 -1.44 -8.34 0.36
N GLU A 63 -0.24 -7.95 0.77
CA GLU A 63 0.80 -8.83 1.28
C GLU A 63 1.18 -8.43 2.70
N ILE A 64 1.19 -9.40 3.62
CA ILE A 64 1.71 -9.20 4.98
C ILE A 64 3.00 -9.99 5.12
N ILE A 65 4.11 -9.28 5.33
CA ILE A 65 5.43 -9.88 5.44
C ILE A 65 5.74 -10.11 6.91
N PHE A 66 5.71 -11.38 7.32
CA PHE A 66 6.10 -11.76 8.67
C PHE A 66 7.53 -11.31 8.97
N GLN A 67 7.72 -10.77 10.17
CA GLN A 67 8.99 -10.22 10.67
C GLN A 67 9.53 -8.99 9.93
N GLY A 68 8.84 -8.50 8.90
CA GLY A 68 9.22 -7.27 8.20
C GLY A 68 9.08 -6.04 9.10
N ASP A 69 10.12 -5.22 9.18
CA ASP A 69 10.12 -3.94 9.89
C ASP A 69 9.71 -2.77 8.97
N HIS A 70 9.63 -1.56 9.54
CA HIS A 70 9.24 -0.34 8.82
C HIS A 70 10.11 -0.02 7.59
N THR A 71 11.37 -0.45 7.60
CA THR A 71 12.36 -0.05 6.59
C THR A 71 12.66 -1.11 5.56
N PHE A 72 12.35 -2.38 5.86
CA PHE A 72 12.74 -3.54 5.05
C PHE A 72 14.21 -3.47 4.59
N SER A 73 15.11 -3.01 5.47
CA SER A 73 16.47 -2.63 5.05
C SER A 73 17.35 -3.82 4.63
N SER A 74 17.07 -5.03 5.13
CA SER A 74 17.88 -6.22 4.85
C SER A 74 17.07 -7.50 5.05
N GLY A 75 17.71 -8.64 4.79
CA GLY A 75 17.12 -9.94 5.08
C GLY A 75 16.18 -10.46 4.01
N LYS A 76 15.41 -11.48 4.39
CA LYS A 76 14.49 -12.20 3.50
C LYS A 76 13.20 -11.40 3.28
N GLU A 77 12.87 -10.54 4.22
CA GLU A 77 11.71 -9.68 4.26
C GLU A 77 11.81 -8.64 3.13
N ARG A 78 13.00 -8.05 2.94
CA ARG A 78 13.28 -7.16 1.80
C ARG A 78 13.13 -7.88 0.47
N GLN A 79 13.69 -9.09 0.37
CA GLN A 79 13.58 -9.87 -0.85
C GLN A 79 12.13 -10.20 -1.14
N ARG A 80 11.35 -10.64 -0.14
CA ARG A 80 9.92 -10.91 -0.28
C ARG A 80 9.13 -9.68 -0.72
N LEU A 81 9.44 -8.49 -0.18
CA LEU A 81 8.82 -7.23 -0.60
C LEU A 81 9.07 -6.96 -2.08
N ILE A 82 10.31 -7.09 -2.53
CA ILE A 82 10.69 -6.87 -3.93
C ILE A 82 10.01 -7.91 -4.83
N ASP A 83 10.13 -9.19 -4.49
CA ASP A 83 9.58 -10.29 -5.27
C ASP A 83 8.07 -10.14 -5.44
N ARG A 84 7.33 -9.90 -4.34
CA ARG A 84 5.88 -9.74 -4.42
C ARG A 84 5.47 -8.51 -5.25
N THR A 85 6.26 -7.44 -5.18
CA THR A 85 6.01 -6.24 -5.99
C THR A 85 6.19 -6.54 -7.48
N LEU A 86 7.25 -7.26 -7.85
CA LEU A 86 7.50 -7.67 -9.23
C LEU A 86 6.41 -8.62 -9.74
N GLU A 87 6.07 -9.65 -8.96
CA GLU A 87 4.97 -10.58 -9.28
C GLU A 87 3.67 -9.83 -9.56
N TRP A 88 3.32 -8.85 -8.72
CA TRP A 88 2.11 -8.06 -8.89
C TRP A 88 2.13 -7.19 -10.15
N LEU A 89 3.29 -6.59 -10.49
CA LEU A 89 3.44 -5.80 -11.71
C LEU A 89 3.28 -6.67 -12.97
N ASP A 90 3.86 -7.87 -12.95
CA ASP A 90 3.71 -8.85 -14.04
C ASP A 90 2.25 -9.31 -14.17
N GLU A 91 1.55 -9.53 -13.04
CA GLU A 91 0.10 -9.81 -13.02
C GLU A 91 -0.69 -8.66 -13.68
N GLN A 92 -0.38 -7.40 -13.36
CA GLN A 92 -1.07 -6.24 -13.96
C GLN A 92 -0.81 -6.14 -15.47
N GLU A 93 0.43 -6.36 -15.91
CA GLU A 93 0.79 -6.32 -17.34
C GLU A 93 0.04 -7.40 -18.13
N ASN A 94 -0.02 -8.63 -17.59
CA ASN A 94 -0.74 -9.72 -18.23
C ASN A 94 -2.24 -9.44 -18.34
N ILE A 95 -2.85 -8.92 -17.27
CA ILE A 95 -4.25 -8.49 -17.30
C ILE A 95 -4.45 -7.47 -18.42
N GLN A 96 -3.61 -6.43 -18.50
CA GLN A 96 -3.71 -5.41 -19.53
C GLN A 96 -3.56 -5.95 -20.96
N ARG A 97 -2.63 -6.88 -21.19
CA ARG A 97 -2.42 -7.55 -22.48
C ARG A 97 -3.64 -8.38 -22.89
N ASP A 98 -4.21 -9.13 -21.94
CA ASP A 98 -5.43 -9.90 -22.19
C ASP A 98 -6.60 -8.99 -22.56
N TRP A 99 -6.80 -7.88 -21.84
CA TRP A 99 -7.81 -6.87 -22.20
C TRP A 99 -7.62 -6.34 -23.62
N GLN A 100 -6.38 -6.07 -24.04
CA GLN A 100 -6.10 -5.62 -25.41
C GLN A 100 -6.40 -6.69 -26.45
N HIS A 101 -6.09 -7.95 -26.17
CA HIS A 101 -6.37 -9.06 -27.09
C HIS A 101 -7.87 -9.27 -27.32
N TRP A 102 -8.71 -9.05 -26.30
CA TRP A 102 -10.16 -9.24 -26.37
C TRP A 102 -10.90 -8.11 -27.11
N MET A 103 -10.25 -6.98 -27.36
CA MET A 103 -10.84 -5.84 -28.06
C MET A 103 -10.59 -5.84 -29.58
N ILE A 104 -9.88 -6.83 -30.12
CA ILE A 104 -9.55 -7.01 -31.55
C ILE A 104 -10.41 -8.14 -32.12
#